data_AF-A0A4Y3KTW9-F1
#
_entry.id   AF-A0A4Y3KTW9-F1
#
_cell.length_a   1.000
_cell.length_b   1.000
_cell.length_c   1.000
_cell.angle_alpha   90.00
_cell.angle_beta   90.00
_cell.angle_gamma   90.00
#
_symmetry.space_group_name_H-M   'P 1'
#
loop_
_entity.id
_entity.type
_entity.pdbx_description
1 polymer ?
#
loop_
_entity_poly.entity_id
_entity_poly.type
_entity_poly.pdbx_seq_one_letter_code
_entity_poly.pdbx_strand_id
1 'polypeptide(L)'
;MLAVQQVAGNGAALRLLGARTPAAPSAVQRAPSTATTTAPVVQRAPYGLDRPTSQGPYVDVAYRLWTSNKRMTLKAFADALLTAIEAGLPAPKIPYFEWTFVTGAGAHGVFDSRSWKIKVNTSKFSTRTPAPTLLGQLTVDEVTEVVGTIYHEARHADQDVLIIRDLLAQKKKVSAIVAATKMPRRVVAAVAKARYPSVPDADQTAHARRMYDVMYGTHKQFLTFLVDHSDAIDVLGKVAEKKAPLRTLAPHVATLARWQSRDVKPHIARITRLAAPTAVETALRTRLERLDGALTAFTAVWKTASGAKKPSTAVVEAVREKATAAMAVIGETYLELEGEGDAFRVEEDVKDAFDRKLNP
;
A
#
# COMPACT_ATOMS: atom_id res chain seq x y z
N MET A 1 -6.78 -24.61 1.93
CA MET A 1 -6.66 -23.27 1.29
C MET A 1 -6.23 -22.26 2.35
N LEU A 2 -4.93 -22.10 2.56
CA LEU A 2 -4.34 -21.50 3.77
C LEU A 2 -3.34 -20.36 3.47
N ALA A 3 -3.47 -19.66 2.33
CA ALA A 3 -2.46 -18.70 1.87
C ALA A 3 -3.10 -17.41 1.35
N VAL A 4 -3.36 -16.44 2.24
CA VAL A 4 -3.56 -15.01 1.91
C VAL A 4 -2.65 -14.16 2.81
N GLN A 5 -1.62 -14.74 3.42
CA GLN A 5 -1.14 -14.23 4.71
C GLN A 5 0.35 -13.97 4.85
N GLN A 6 1.12 -13.96 3.79
CA GLN A 6 2.49 -13.46 3.79
C GLN A 6 2.74 -12.92 2.40
N VAL A 7 3.56 -11.86 2.31
CA VAL A 7 3.98 -11.20 1.07
C VAL A 7 3.16 -9.93 0.76
N ALA A 8 3.25 -8.89 1.59
CA ALA A 8 3.40 -7.57 0.97
C ALA A 8 4.89 -7.41 0.81
N GLY A 9 5.33 -7.38 -0.45
CA GLY A 9 6.73 -7.31 -0.85
C GLY A 9 7.15 -6.02 -1.53
N ASN A 10 6.16 -5.19 -1.83
CA ASN A 10 6.28 -4.17 -2.83
C ASN A 10 6.54 -2.78 -2.26
N GLY A 11 6.79 -2.64 -0.95
CA GLY A 11 7.11 -1.34 -0.36
C GLY A 11 8.22 -0.62 -1.13
N ALA A 12 9.27 -1.32 -1.58
CA ALA A 12 10.34 -0.69 -2.39
C ALA A 12 9.94 -0.40 -3.85
N ALA A 13 9.23 -1.32 -4.51
CA ALA A 13 8.83 -1.18 -5.91
C ALA A 13 7.66 -0.19 -6.12
N LEU A 14 6.72 -0.12 -5.15
CA LEU A 14 5.67 0.90 -5.07
C LEU A 14 6.20 2.23 -4.53
N ARG A 15 7.21 2.26 -3.63
CA ARG A 15 7.90 3.51 -3.28
C ARG A 15 8.74 4.07 -4.43
N LEU A 16 9.31 3.25 -5.29
CA LEU A 16 9.91 3.72 -6.56
C LEU A 16 8.88 4.37 -7.50
N LEU A 17 7.59 4.09 -7.30
CA LEU A 17 6.48 4.70 -8.05
C LEU A 17 5.88 5.94 -7.34
N GLY A 18 6.00 6.03 -6.01
CA GLY A 18 5.57 7.18 -5.20
C GLY A 18 6.65 8.24 -4.95
N ALA A 19 7.93 7.86 -4.97
CA ALA A 19 9.04 8.79 -4.84
C ALA A 19 9.15 9.60 -6.14
N ARG A 20 8.75 10.87 -6.08
CA ARG A 20 9.12 11.85 -7.11
C ARG A 20 10.62 11.74 -7.34
N THR A 21 11.00 11.37 -8.54
CA THR A 21 12.40 11.35 -8.97
C THR A 21 12.98 12.75 -8.73
N PRO A 22 14.13 12.91 -8.05
CA PRO A 22 14.78 14.20 -7.99
C PRO A 22 15.07 14.66 -9.43
N ALA A 23 14.66 15.88 -9.75
CA ALA A 23 14.72 16.43 -11.10
C ALA A 23 16.18 16.39 -11.63
N ALA A 24 16.43 15.55 -12.63
CA ALA A 24 17.65 15.62 -13.41
C ALA A 24 17.55 16.83 -14.36
N PRO A 25 18.61 17.66 -14.50
CA PRO A 25 18.61 18.76 -15.46
C PRO A 25 18.90 18.18 -16.86
N SER A 26 17.86 17.99 -17.67
CA SER A 26 18.02 17.79 -19.11
C SER A 26 16.79 18.32 -19.85
N ALA A 27 17.05 19.35 -20.65
CA ALA A 27 16.09 19.98 -21.54
C ALA A 27 15.69 19.00 -22.66
N VAL A 28 14.58 18.30 -22.45
CA VAL A 28 13.82 17.67 -23.53
C VAL A 28 12.45 18.36 -23.54
N GLN A 29 12.09 18.94 -24.68
CA GLN A 29 10.80 19.58 -24.90
C GLN A 29 9.67 18.65 -24.46
N ARG A 30 8.99 19.03 -23.38
CA ARG A 30 7.78 18.36 -22.91
C ARG A 30 6.69 18.53 -23.95
N ALA A 31 6.22 17.42 -24.51
CA ALA A 31 4.91 17.38 -25.14
C ALA A 31 3.85 17.85 -24.13
N PRO A 32 2.78 18.53 -24.57
CA PRO A 32 1.72 18.99 -23.68
C PRO A 32 1.12 17.80 -22.94
N SER A 33 1.26 17.81 -21.62
CA SER A 33 0.66 16.83 -20.72
C SER A 33 -0.86 16.95 -20.88
N THR A 34 -1.48 15.95 -21.50
CA THR A 34 -2.94 15.79 -21.50
C THR A 34 -3.40 15.79 -20.04
N ALA A 35 -4.36 16.65 -19.72
CA ALA A 35 -4.89 16.87 -18.38
C ALA A 35 -5.02 15.55 -17.61
N THR A 36 -4.18 15.39 -16.59
CA THR A 36 -4.30 14.28 -15.64
C THR A 36 -5.62 14.50 -14.93
N THR A 37 -6.63 13.69 -15.25
CA THR A 37 -7.87 13.62 -14.48
C THR A 37 -7.50 13.05 -13.12
N THR A 38 -6.98 13.89 -12.22
CA THR A 38 -6.76 13.53 -10.83
C THR A 38 -8.12 13.10 -10.30
N ALA A 39 -8.25 11.81 -9.99
CA ALA A 39 -9.43 11.32 -9.32
C ALA A 39 -9.70 12.24 -8.12
N PRO A 40 -10.93 12.73 -7.94
CA PRO A 40 -11.23 13.61 -6.82
C PRO A 40 -10.92 12.85 -5.54
N VAL A 41 -9.80 13.19 -4.89
CA VAL A 41 -9.57 12.81 -3.50
C VAL A 41 -10.67 13.53 -2.74
N VAL A 42 -11.70 12.79 -2.33
CA VAL A 42 -12.81 13.36 -1.57
C VAL A 42 -12.19 13.92 -0.29
N GLN A 43 -12.13 15.25 -0.21
CA GLN A 43 -11.60 15.95 0.95
C GLN A 43 -12.60 15.74 2.08
N ARG A 44 -12.27 14.81 2.97
CA ARG A 44 -13.12 14.42 4.10
C ARG A 44 -12.54 14.95 5.40
N ALA A 45 -13.40 15.12 6.40
CA ALA A 45 -12.94 15.48 7.74
C ALA A 45 -12.03 14.36 8.31
N PRO A 46 -10.85 14.70 8.87
CA PRO A 46 -9.96 13.70 9.45
C PRO A 46 -10.59 12.88 10.58
N TYR A 47 -10.32 11.58 10.60
CA TYR A 47 -10.83 10.66 11.63
C TYR A 47 -9.77 9.68 12.13
N GLY A 48 -9.94 9.23 13.38
CA GLY A 48 -9.05 8.24 13.98
C GLY A 48 -7.58 8.68 13.92
N LEU A 49 -6.73 7.87 13.29
CA LEU A 49 -5.30 8.13 13.13
C LEU A 49 -4.96 9.21 12.09
N ASP A 50 -5.91 9.61 11.25
CA ASP A 50 -5.72 10.74 10.32
C ASP A 50 -5.75 12.11 11.02
N ARG A 51 -6.16 12.16 12.30
CA ARG A 51 -6.25 13.44 13.01
C ARG A 51 -4.86 13.93 13.43
N PRO A 52 -4.57 15.23 13.30
CA PRO A 52 -3.35 15.83 13.84
C PRO A 52 -3.15 15.54 15.35
N THR A 53 -4.25 15.49 16.12
CA THR A 53 -4.23 15.16 17.55
C THR A 53 -3.78 13.73 17.86
N SER A 54 -3.85 12.82 16.88
CA SER A 54 -3.36 11.44 16.98
C SER A 54 -1.90 11.35 16.51
N GLN A 55 -1.56 12.07 15.44
CA GLN A 55 -0.23 12.06 14.83
C GLN A 55 0.83 12.73 15.73
N GLY A 56 0.52 13.88 16.34
CA GLY A 56 1.46 14.67 17.15
C GLY A 56 2.13 13.86 18.29
N PRO A 57 1.36 13.25 19.21
CA PRO A 57 1.93 12.45 20.30
C PRO A 57 2.79 11.28 19.81
N TYR A 58 2.40 10.64 18.70
CA TYR A 58 3.19 9.58 18.08
C TYR A 58 4.55 10.11 17.59
N VAL A 59 4.53 11.22 16.85
CA VAL A 59 5.74 11.88 16.34
C VAL A 59 6.64 12.36 17.50
N ASP A 60 6.07 12.86 18.59
CA ASP A 60 6.82 13.25 19.80
C ASP A 60 7.57 12.06 20.42
N VAL A 61 6.91 10.89 20.51
CA VAL A 61 7.56 9.66 20.99
C VAL A 61 8.70 9.26 20.05
N ALA A 62 8.44 9.22 18.74
CA ALA A 62 9.44 8.87 17.74
C ALA A 62 10.68 9.78 17.82
N TYR A 63 10.47 11.10 17.84
CA TYR A 63 11.53 12.10 17.92
C TYR A 63 12.35 11.97 19.20
N ARG A 64 11.69 11.82 20.36
CA ARG A 64 12.37 11.64 21.64
C ARG A 64 13.23 10.38 21.65
N LEU A 65 12.69 9.24 21.20
CA LEU A 65 13.44 7.99 21.15
C LEU A 65 14.63 8.07 20.20
N TRP A 66 14.42 8.63 19.01
CA TRP A 66 15.46 8.84 18.01
C TRP A 66 16.62 9.66 18.57
N THR A 67 16.33 10.80 19.21
CA THR A 67 17.35 11.74 19.67
C THR A 67 18.07 11.27 20.93
N SER A 68 17.38 10.62 21.86
CA SER A 68 17.91 10.29 23.19
C SER A 68 18.38 8.84 23.37
N ASN A 69 17.95 7.89 22.53
CA ASN A 69 18.21 6.46 22.76
C ASN A 69 18.87 5.76 21.57
N LYS A 70 20.06 6.25 21.19
CA LYS A 70 20.84 5.75 20.05
C LYS A 70 21.25 4.27 20.16
N ARG A 71 21.28 3.70 21.37
CA ARG A 71 21.59 2.29 21.62
C ARG A 71 20.36 1.37 21.66
N MET A 72 19.15 1.90 21.47
CA MET A 72 17.93 1.11 21.37
C MET A 72 18.01 0.17 20.16
N THR A 73 17.57 -1.07 20.30
CA THR A 73 17.47 -1.98 19.13
C THR A 73 16.32 -1.56 18.21
N LEU A 74 16.43 -1.84 16.91
CA LEU A 74 15.34 -1.51 15.97
C LEU A 74 14.01 -2.18 16.34
N LYS A 75 14.08 -3.39 16.91
CA LYS A 75 12.92 -4.10 17.45
C LYS A 75 12.25 -3.31 18.60
N ALA A 76 13.03 -2.86 19.58
CA ALA A 76 12.52 -2.10 20.72
C ALA A 76 11.97 -0.73 20.29
N PHE A 77 12.57 -0.11 19.28
CA PHE A 77 12.06 1.14 18.72
C PHE A 77 10.68 0.96 18.09
N ALA A 78 10.53 -0.01 17.19
CA ALA A 78 9.25 -0.31 16.56
C ALA A 78 8.15 -0.71 17.58
N ASP A 79 8.51 -1.48 18.61
CA ASP A 79 7.61 -1.86 19.71
C ASP A 79 7.09 -0.64 20.49
N ALA A 80 7.98 0.31 20.80
CA ALA A 80 7.62 1.54 21.48
C ALA A 80 6.73 2.44 20.62
N LEU A 81 6.96 2.49 19.30
CA LEU A 81 6.10 3.22 18.35
C LEU A 81 4.69 2.61 18.27
N LEU A 82 4.59 1.28 18.21
CA LEU A 82 3.29 0.60 18.22
C LEU A 82 2.54 0.83 19.53
N THR A 83 3.25 0.82 20.66
CA THR A 83 2.68 1.18 21.98
C THR A 83 2.21 2.64 22.02
N ALA A 84 2.94 3.57 21.38
CA ALA A 84 2.54 4.97 21.28
C ALA A 84 1.24 5.14 20.48
N ILE A 85 1.08 4.36 19.40
CA ILE A 85 -0.18 4.29 18.65
C ILE A 85 -1.30 3.81 19.57
N GLU A 86 -1.11 2.70 20.30
CA GLU A 86 -2.13 2.20 21.24
C GLU A 86 -2.55 3.22 22.29
N ALA A 87 -1.60 3.96 22.87
CA ALA A 87 -1.89 4.99 23.86
C ALA A 87 -2.58 6.23 23.25
N GLY A 88 -2.23 6.59 22.01
CA GLY A 88 -2.81 7.71 21.27
C GLY A 88 -4.18 7.41 20.66
N LEU A 89 -4.54 6.13 20.56
CA LEU A 89 -5.86 5.71 20.14
C LEU A 89 -6.84 6.00 21.29
N PRO A 90 -7.80 6.94 21.13
CA PRO A 90 -8.75 7.23 22.20
C PRO A 90 -9.46 5.92 22.59
N ALA A 91 -9.28 5.48 23.83
CA ALA A 91 -9.86 4.24 24.35
C ALA A 91 -11.39 4.18 24.09
N PRO A 92 -12.00 3.03 23.72
CA PRO A 92 -11.50 1.80 23.12
C PRO A 92 -11.78 1.79 21.59
N LYS A 93 -11.42 2.85 20.85
CA LYS A 93 -11.93 3.03 19.48
C LYS A 93 -11.30 2.12 18.42
N ILE A 94 -10.09 1.61 18.63
CA ILE A 94 -9.54 0.50 17.83
C ILE A 94 -9.26 -0.67 18.77
N PRO A 95 -9.78 -1.88 18.49
CA PRO A 95 -9.41 -3.07 19.25
C PRO A 95 -7.90 -3.31 19.15
N TYR A 96 -7.28 -3.68 20.28
CA TYR A 96 -5.88 -4.08 20.35
C TYR A 96 -5.50 -4.97 19.16
N PHE A 97 -4.45 -4.58 18.43
CA PHE A 97 -3.83 -5.41 17.40
C PHE A 97 -2.50 -5.94 17.93
N GLU A 98 -2.21 -7.19 17.59
CA GLU A 98 -0.90 -7.75 17.93
C GLU A 98 0.15 -7.26 16.93
N TRP A 99 1.42 -7.42 17.25
CA TRP A 99 2.48 -7.32 16.25
C TRP A 99 3.52 -8.41 16.39
N THR A 100 4.25 -8.65 15.31
CA THR A 100 5.38 -9.57 15.30
C THR A 100 6.48 -9.06 14.37
N PHE A 101 7.71 -9.46 14.67
CA PHE A 101 8.87 -9.14 13.85
C PHE A 101 9.16 -10.31 12.93
N VAL A 102 9.29 -10.03 11.65
CA VAL A 102 9.49 -11.06 10.62
C VAL A 102 10.74 -10.73 9.81
N THR A 103 11.46 -11.78 9.39
CA THR A 103 12.51 -11.67 8.38
C THR A 103 11.94 -12.15 7.04
N GLY A 104 12.20 -11.42 5.96
CA GLY A 104 11.80 -11.86 4.62
C GLY A 104 10.35 -11.58 4.23
N ALA A 105 9.60 -10.78 4.99
CA ALA A 105 8.47 -10.09 4.38
C ALA A 105 9.03 -9.13 3.32
N GLY A 106 8.51 -9.11 2.10
CA GLY A 106 9.17 -8.29 1.09
C GLY A 106 9.03 -6.77 1.35
N ALA A 107 8.07 -6.33 2.19
CA ALA A 107 7.79 -4.95 2.57
C ALA A 107 8.24 -4.65 4.01
N HIS A 108 8.27 -3.36 4.35
CA HIS A 108 8.67 -2.84 5.66
C HIS A 108 7.67 -3.19 6.77
N GLY A 109 6.38 -3.19 6.44
CA GLY A 109 5.26 -3.51 7.33
C GLY A 109 4.16 -4.24 6.56
N VAL A 110 3.29 -4.94 7.29
CA VAL A 110 2.02 -5.48 6.78
C VAL A 110 0.99 -5.53 7.90
N PHE A 111 -0.14 -4.85 7.75
CA PHE A 111 -1.32 -5.12 8.54
C PHE A 111 -2.16 -6.25 7.91
N ASP A 112 -2.52 -7.23 8.73
CA ASP A 112 -3.34 -8.37 8.33
C ASP A 112 -4.65 -8.36 9.11
N SER A 113 -5.72 -7.94 8.45
CA SER A 113 -7.07 -7.86 9.00
C SER A 113 -7.63 -9.19 9.51
N ARG A 114 -7.19 -10.33 8.97
CA ARG A 114 -7.69 -11.65 9.35
C ARG A 114 -7.10 -12.15 10.65
N SER A 115 -5.82 -11.87 10.88
CA SER A 115 -5.18 -12.17 12.18
C SER A 115 -5.24 -11.00 13.15
N TRP A 116 -5.60 -9.81 12.66
CA TRP A 116 -5.58 -8.54 13.37
C TRP A 116 -4.20 -8.25 13.96
N LYS A 117 -3.19 -8.32 13.08
CA LYS A 117 -1.77 -8.27 13.44
C LYS A 117 -0.96 -7.42 12.47
N ILE A 118 -0.05 -6.60 13.00
CA ILE A 118 0.99 -5.92 12.22
C ILE A 118 2.26 -6.77 12.19
N LYS A 119 2.79 -7.05 11.00
CA LYS A 119 4.08 -7.72 10.82
C LYS A 119 5.10 -6.66 10.43
N VAL A 120 6.14 -6.50 11.24
CA VAL A 120 7.20 -5.51 11.02
C VAL A 120 8.45 -6.22 10.53
N ASN A 121 9.01 -5.76 9.40
CA ASN A 121 10.28 -6.27 8.90
C ASN A 121 11.40 -5.26 9.16
N THR A 122 12.04 -5.38 10.32
CA THR A 122 13.19 -4.55 10.69
C THR A 122 14.39 -4.73 9.76
N SER A 123 14.51 -5.87 9.05
CA SER A 123 15.59 -6.08 8.07
C SER A 123 15.44 -5.23 6.82
N LYS A 124 14.28 -4.58 6.64
CA LYS A 124 13.99 -3.68 5.51
C LYS A 124 14.16 -2.21 5.87
N PHE A 125 14.36 -1.87 7.15
CA PHE A 125 14.52 -0.48 7.60
C PHE A 125 15.75 0.21 7.00
N SER A 126 16.69 -0.57 6.47
CA SER A 126 17.83 -0.09 5.71
C SER A 126 18.18 -1.10 4.63
N THR A 127 18.72 -0.61 3.52
CA THR A 127 19.30 -1.44 2.44
C THR A 127 20.81 -1.61 2.59
N ARG A 128 21.42 -1.00 3.62
CA ARG A 128 22.87 -1.03 3.83
C ARG A 128 23.35 -2.39 4.32
N THR A 129 24.61 -2.71 3.99
CA THR A 129 25.29 -3.94 4.41
C THR A 129 26.59 -3.57 5.13
N PRO A 130 26.82 -4.03 6.39
CA PRO A 130 25.89 -4.80 7.22
C PRO A 130 24.64 -3.99 7.58
N ALA A 131 23.52 -4.69 7.78
CA ALA A 131 22.26 -4.05 8.17
C ALA A 131 22.39 -3.43 9.57
N PRO A 132 21.86 -2.21 9.79
CA PRO A 132 21.74 -1.61 11.12
C PRO A 132 20.98 -2.52 12.08
N THR A 133 21.46 -2.58 13.31
CA THR A 133 20.82 -3.33 14.42
C THR A 133 20.35 -2.41 15.55
N LEU A 134 20.95 -1.22 15.62
CA LEU A 134 20.64 -0.18 16.60
C LEU A 134 20.03 1.05 15.93
N LEU A 135 19.21 1.76 16.69
CA LEU A 135 18.53 2.96 16.26
C LEU A 135 19.52 3.99 15.76
N GLY A 136 20.54 4.34 16.56
CA GLY A 136 21.53 5.36 16.18
C GLY A 136 22.41 5.04 14.98
N GLN A 137 22.29 3.84 14.40
CA GLN A 137 22.96 3.49 13.16
C GLN A 137 22.16 3.89 11.92
N LEU A 138 20.85 4.13 12.02
CA LEU A 138 20.02 4.57 10.89
C LEU A 138 20.43 5.98 10.44
N THR A 139 20.19 6.31 9.17
CA THR A 139 20.19 7.70 8.71
C THR A 139 18.88 8.38 9.10
N VAL A 140 18.79 9.71 8.91
CA VAL A 140 17.54 10.46 9.08
C VAL A 140 16.46 9.90 8.17
N ASP A 141 16.72 9.80 6.87
CA ASP A 141 15.77 9.25 5.90
C ASP A 141 15.29 7.84 6.29
N GLU A 142 16.20 6.96 6.73
CA GLU A 142 15.85 5.60 7.14
C GLU A 142 14.92 5.60 8.37
N VAL A 143 15.17 6.42 9.39
CA VAL A 143 14.28 6.48 10.56
C VAL A 143 12.94 7.15 10.22
N THR A 144 12.92 8.18 9.38
CA THR A 144 11.69 8.82 8.90
C THR A 144 10.80 7.81 8.18
N GLU A 145 11.40 6.99 7.31
CA GLU A 145 10.69 5.91 6.62
C GLU A 145 10.13 4.85 7.58
N VAL A 146 10.87 4.48 8.64
CA VAL A 146 10.37 3.55 9.68
C VAL A 146 9.17 4.14 10.42
N VAL A 147 9.26 5.40 10.84
CA VAL A 147 8.22 6.12 11.57
C VAL A 147 6.95 6.22 10.73
N GLY A 148 7.07 6.59 9.45
CA GLY A 148 5.95 6.63 8.53
C GLY A 148 5.31 5.25 8.31
N THR A 149 6.12 4.23 8.03
CA THR A 149 5.63 2.86 7.76
C THR A 149 4.81 2.31 8.92
N ILE A 150 5.29 2.41 10.15
CA ILE A 150 4.57 1.83 11.31
C ILE A 150 3.19 2.49 11.48
N TYR A 151 3.11 3.80 11.25
CA TYR A 151 1.85 4.53 11.30
C TYR A 151 0.92 4.17 10.13
N HIS A 152 1.48 3.96 8.94
CA HIS A 152 0.75 3.46 7.75
C HIS A 152 0.02 2.15 8.04
N GLU A 153 0.73 1.14 8.58
CA GLU A 153 0.11 -0.15 8.86
C GLU A 153 -0.99 -0.05 9.92
N ALA A 154 -0.80 0.80 10.94
CA ALA A 154 -1.84 1.07 11.93
C ALA A 154 -3.05 1.80 11.34
N ARG A 155 -2.85 2.64 10.31
CA ARG A 155 -3.94 3.32 9.61
C ARG A 155 -4.88 2.33 8.94
N HIS A 156 -4.39 1.21 8.40
CA HIS A 156 -5.27 0.16 7.88
C HIS A 156 -6.17 -0.46 8.96
N ALA A 157 -5.68 -0.64 10.20
CA ALA A 157 -6.52 -1.11 11.30
C ALA A 157 -7.65 -0.13 11.64
N ASP A 158 -7.37 1.18 11.60
CA ASP A 158 -8.37 2.24 11.80
C ASP A 158 -9.40 2.31 10.65
N GLN A 159 -8.95 2.09 9.42
CA GLN A 159 -9.83 1.96 8.26
C GLN A 159 -10.78 0.76 8.38
N ASP A 160 -10.29 -0.39 8.86
CA ASP A 160 -11.11 -1.57 9.13
C ASP A 160 -12.15 -1.33 10.23
N VAL A 161 -11.80 -0.58 11.28
CA VAL A 161 -12.76 -0.16 12.29
C VAL A 161 -13.87 0.67 11.66
N LEU A 162 -13.54 1.60 10.75
CA LEU A 162 -14.55 2.40 10.07
C LEU A 162 -15.48 1.53 9.19
N ILE A 163 -14.92 0.54 8.48
CA ILE A 163 -15.70 -0.46 7.73
C ILE A 163 -16.67 -1.20 8.64
N ILE A 164 -16.21 -1.69 9.81
CA ILE A 164 -17.07 -2.38 10.77
C ILE A 164 -18.18 -1.44 11.25
N ARG A 165 -17.87 -0.17 11.56
CA ARG A 165 -18.87 0.82 12.00
C ARG A 165 -19.94 1.10 10.95
N ASP A 166 -19.56 1.25 9.67
CA ASP A 166 -20.52 1.40 8.57
C ASP A 166 -21.42 0.17 8.44
N LEU A 167 -20.85 -1.04 8.46
CA LEU A 167 -21.64 -2.28 8.39
C LEU A 167 -22.60 -2.44 9.58
N LEU A 168 -22.20 -2.04 10.79
CA LEU A 168 -23.06 -2.00 11.97
C LEU A 168 -24.18 -0.96 11.84
N ALA A 169 -23.90 0.21 11.28
CA ALA A 169 -24.90 1.24 10.99
C ALA A 169 -25.98 0.72 10.02
N GLN A 170 -25.57 -0.12 9.05
CA GLN A 170 -26.45 -0.87 8.14
C GLN A 170 -27.14 -2.08 8.81
N LYS A 171 -27.12 -2.17 10.15
CA LYS A 171 -27.74 -3.24 10.96
C LYS A 171 -27.22 -4.65 10.66
N LYS A 172 -26.01 -4.80 10.10
CA LYS A 172 -25.38 -6.12 9.95
C LYS A 172 -25.03 -6.68 11.33
N LYS A 173 -25.32 -7.96 11.55
CA LYS A 173 -24.93 -8.67 12.78
C LYS A 173 -23.43 -8.94 12.77
N VAL A 174 -22.81 -9.01 13.96
CA VAL A 174 -21.38 -9.37 14.13
C VAL A 174 -20.98 -10.62 13.33
N SER A 175 -21.81 -11.68 13.36
CA SER A 175 -21.53 -12.91 12.62
C SER A 175 -21.52 -12.71 11.09
N ALA A 176 -22.38 -11.85 10.56
CA ALA A 176 -22.41 -11.54 9.13
C ALA A 176 -21.17 -10.74 8.71
N ILE A 177 -20.74 -9.77 9.54
CA ILE A 177 -19.52 -8.99 9.29
C ILE A 177 -18.30 -9.91 9.29
N VAL A 178 -18.15 -10.77 10.32
CA VAL A 178 -17.06 -11.77 10.38
C VAL A 178 -17.07 -12.70 9.17
N ALA A 179 -18.23 -13.17 8.74
CA ALA A 179 -18.34 -14.04 7.58
C ALA A 179 -17.88 -13.35 6.28
N ALA A 180 -18.18 -12.06 6.13
CA ALA A 180 -17.86 -11.28 4.95
C ALA A 180 -16.37 -10.85 4.92
N THR A 181 -15.85 -10.35 6.04
CA THR A 181 -14.49 -9.76 6.09
C THR A 181 -13.42 -10.76 6.52
N LYS A 182 -13.81 -11.86 7.16
CA LYS A 182 -12.90 -12.82 7.82
C LYS A 182 -12.06 -12.20 8.95
N MET A 183 -12.41 -11.00 9.42
CA MET A 183 -11.80 -10.42 10.62
C MET A 183 -12.13 -11.26 11.87
N PRO A 184 -11.27 -11.28 12.90
CA PRO A 184 -11.55 -12.01 14.13
C PRO A 184 -12.85 -11.54 14.79
N ARG A 185 -13.68 -12.49 15.23
CA ARG A 185 -14.93 -12.18 15.96
C ARG A 185 -14.71 -11.27 17.16
N ARG A 186 -13.59 -11.44 17.88
CA ARG A 186 -13.21 -10.60 19.04
C ARG A 186 -13.12 -9.11 18.68
N VAL A 187 -12.59 -8.80 17.49
CA VAL A 187 -12.40 -7.43 17.00
C VAL A 187 -13.74 -6.82 16.63
N VAL A 188 -14.51 -7.50 15.79
CA VAL A 188 -15.83 -7.03 15.36
C VAL A 188 -16.78 -6.84 16.55
N ALA A 189 -16.75 -7.77 17.52
CA ALA A 189 -17.53 -7.66 18.75
C ALA A 189 -17.06 -6.51 19.65
N ALA A 190 -15.75 -6.24 19.73
CA ALA A 190 -15.23 -5.11 20.47
C ALA A 190 -15.68 -3.78 19.84
N VAL A 191 -15.58 -3.64 18.51
CA VAL A 191 -16.10 -2.45 17.80
C VAL A 191 -17.61 -2.30 18.02
N ALA A 192 -18.39 -3.37 17.96
CA ALA A 192 -19.83 -3.31 18.20
C ALA A 192 -20.22 -2.89 19.63
N LYS A 193 -19.35 -3.16 20.61
CA LYS A 193 -19.56 -2.77 22.02
C LYS A 193 -19.01 -1.38 22.35
N ALA A 194 -18.09 -0.87 21.55
CA ALA A 194 -17.44 0.41 21.80
C ALA A 194 -18.43 1.58 21.64
N ARG A 195 -18.32 2.58 22.51
CA ARG A 195 -19.09 3.82 22.43
C ARG A 195 -18.34 4.81 21.54
N TYR A 196 -18.86 5.03 20.33
CA TYR A 196 -18.39 6.09 19.43
C TYR A 196 -19.22 7.36 19.67
N PRO A 197 -18.61 8.55 19.57
CA PRO A 197 -19.31 9.81 19.79
C PRO A 197 -20.40 10.06 18.75
N SER A 198 -20.26 9.50 17.56
CA SER A 198 -21.24 9.58 16.48
C SER A 198 -21.19 8.31 15.62
N VAL A 199 -22.25 8.09 14.85
CA VAL A 199 -22.20 7.21 13.68
C VAL A 199 -21.27 7.81 12.62
N PRO A 200 -20.72 6.99 11.69
CA PRO A 200 -20.02 7.54 10.53
C PRO A 200 -20.90 8.54 9.78
N ASP A 201 -20.33 9.70 9.42
CA ASP A 201 -21.00 10.66 8.53
C ASP A 201 -21.08 10.13 7.08
N ALA A 202 -21.67 10.91 6.18
CA ALA A 202 -21.87 10.51 4.78
C ALA A 202 -20.54 10.26 4.05
N ASP A 203 -19.51 11.08 4.29
CA ASP A 203 -18.21 10.96 3.64
C ASP A 203 -17.44 9.75 4.18
N GLN A 204 -17.48 9.54 5.50
CA GLN A 204 -16.91 8.37 6.16
C GLN A 204 -17.60 7.08 5.70
N THR A 205 -18.93 7.11 5.54
CA THR A 205 -19.70 5.98 5.01
C THR A 205 -19.30 5.67 3.56
N ALA A 206 -19.19 6.70 2.71
CA ALA A 206 -18.78 6.53 1.32
C ALA A 206 -17.35 5.99 1.23
N HIS A 207 -16.43 6.51 2.06
CA HIS A 207 -15.05 6.05 2.17
C HIS A 207 -14.97 4.58 2.62
N ALA A 208 -15.66 4.21 3.70
CA ALA A 208 -15.73 2.85 4.20
C ALA A 208 -16.22 1.85 3.15
N ARG A 209 -17.23 2.21 2.36
CA ARG A 209 -17.76 1.34 1.30
C ARG A 209 -16.73 1.12 0.19
N ARG A 210 -16.08 2.19 -0.27
CA ARG A 210 -15.01 2.09 -1.27
C ARG A 210 -13.85 1.23 -0.78
N MET A 211 -13.42 1.40 0.47
CA MET A 211 -12.39 0.54 1.08
C MET A 211 -12.88 -0.92 1.21
N TYR A 212 -14.12 -1.14 1.64
CA TYR A 212 -14.69 -2.49 1.74
C TYR A 212 -14.68 -3.20 0.37
N ASP A 213 -15.05 -2.52 -0.71
CA ASP A 213 -15.06 -3.11 -2.04
C ASP A 213 -13.66 -3.53 -2.52
N VAL A 214 -12.62 -2.78 -2.13
CA VAL A 214 -11.22 -3.09 -2.40
C VAL A 214 -10.70 -4.22 -1.50
N MET A 215 -10.96 -4.18 -0.20
CA MET A 215 -10.34 -5.12 0.75
C MET A 215 -11.09 -6.46 0.84
N TYR A 216 -12.42 -6.43 0.76
CA TYR A 216 -13.28 -7.58 1.07
C TYR A 216 -14.31 -7.91 -0.01
N GLY A 217 -14.67 -6.91 -0.82
CA GLY A 217 -15.76 -6.96 -1.78
C GLY A 217 -15.32 -7.20 -3.22
N THR A 218 -15.91 -6.43 -4.12
CA THR A 218 -15.99 -6.70 -5.56
C THR A 218 -14.67 -6.52 -6.32
N HIS A 219 -13.69 -5.83 -5.73
CA HIS A 219 -12.41 -5.49 -6.35
C HIS A 219 -11.21 -6.18 -5.68
N LYS A 220 -11.42 -6.99 -4.65
CA LYS A 220 -10.34 -7.59 -3.84
C LYS A 220 -9.33 -8.45 -4.58
N GLN A 221 -9.72 -9.03 -5.72
CA GLN A 221 -8.80 -9.86 -6.51
C GLN A 221 -7.60 -9.06 -7.02
N PHE A 222 -7.74 -7.75 -7.22
CA PHE A 222 -6.61 -6.91 -7.64
C PHE A 222 -5.61 -6.73 -6.52
N LEU A 223 -6.08 -6.38 -5.32
CA LEU A 223 -5.25 -6.32 -4.12
C LEU A 223 -4.61 -7.68 -3.83
N THR A 224 -5.40 -8.76 -3.89
CA THR A 224 -4.92 -10.14 -3.68
C THR A 224 -3.79 -10.49 -4.63
N PHE A 225 -3.94 -10.18 -5.94
CA PHE A 225 -2.88 -10.43 -6.91
C PHE A 225 -1.59 -9.68 -6.58
N LEU A 226 -1.69 -8.39 -6.24
CA LEU A 226 -0.52 -7.55 -5.96
C LEU A 226 0.24 -7.99 -4.72
N VAL A 227 -0.49 -8.51 -3.72
CA VAL A 227 0.07 -9.14 -2.52
C VAL A 227 0.70 -10.47 -2.90
N ASP A 228 -0.08 -11.43 -3.42
CA ASP A 228 0.38 -12.80 -3.67
C ASP A 228 1.51 -12.90 -4.72
N HIS A 229 1.66 -11.89 -5.58
CA HIS A 229 2.65 -11.86 -6.67
C HIS A 229 3.56 -10.64 -6.61
N SER A 230 3.87 -10.16 -5.41
CA SER A 230 4.76 -9.01 -5.23
C SER A 230 6.17 -9.23 -5.80
N ASP A 231 6.65 -10.47 -5.81
CA ASP A 231 7.92 -10.86 -6.43
C ASP A 231 7.96 -10.53 -7.94
N ALA A 232 6.82 -10.70 -8.64
CA ALA A 232 6.71 -10.35 -10.05
C ALA A 232 6.86 -8.85 -10.29
N ILE A 233 6.31 -8.03 -9.39
CA ILE A 233 6.41 -6.57 -9.44
C ILE A 233 7.84 -6.11 -9.10
N ASP A 234 8.46 -6.68 -8.06
CA ASP A 234 9.85 -6.40 -7.68
C ASP A 234 10.84 -6.75 -8.80
N VAL A 235 10.72 -7.92 -9.43
CA VAL A 235 11.60 -8.29 -10.55
C VAL A 235 11.38 -7.40 -11.76
N LEU A 236 10.13 -7.00 -12.03
CA LEU A 236 9.83 -6.05 -13.11
C LEU A 236 10.55 -4.70 -12.89
N GLY A 237 10.49 -4.16 -11.66
CA GLY A 237 11.20 -2.94 -11.26
C GLY A 237 12.73 -3.08 -11.36
N LYS A 238 13.30 -4.16 -10.83
CA LYS A 238 14.75 -4.42 -10.93
C LYS A 238 15.23 -4.50 -12.38
N VAL A 239 14.43 -5.05 -13.28
CA VAL A 239 14.78 -5.12 -14.70
C VAL A 239 14.69 -3.74 -15.36
N ALA A 240 13.65 -2.97 -15.07
CA ALA A 240 13.51 -1.58 -15.51
C ALA A 240 14.75 -0.74 -15.12
N GLU A 241 15.24 -0.91 -13.90
CA GLU A 241 16.42 -0.20 -13.37
C GLU A 241 17.77 -0.81 -13.75
N LYS A 242 17.80 -1.82 -14.62
CA LYS A 242 19.04 -2.53 -15.02
C LYS A 242 19.75 -3.25 -13.86
N LYS A 243 19.05 -3.51 -12.75
CA LYS A 243 19.52 -4.23 -11.55
C LYS A 243 19.29 -5.74 -11.62
N ALA A 244 18.56 -6.24 -12.62
CA ALA A 244 18.37 -7.67 -12.88
C ALA A 244 18.49 -7.99 -14.39
N PRO A 245 19.00 -9.17 -14.76
CA PRO A 245 19.10 -9.58 -16.16
C PRO A 245 17.74 -9.99 -16.72
N LEU A 246 17.46 -9.69 -18.00
CA LEU A 246 16.17 -9.96 -18.64
C LEU A 246 15.63 -11.39 -18.45
N ARG A 247 16.52 -12.39 -18.41
CA ARG A 247 16.13 -13.80 -18.23
C ARG A 247 15.33 -14.07 -16.95
N THR A 248 15.43 -13.21 -15.93
CA THR A 248 14.62 -13.35 -14.71
C THR A 248 13.15 -13.03 -14.94
N LEU A 249 12.78 -12.30 -16.01
CA LEU A 249 11.39 -11.94 -16.28
C LEU A 249 10.49 -13.11 -16.68
N ALA A 250 11.04 -14.20 -17.24
CA ALA A 250 10.25 -15.26 -17.86
C ALA A 250 9.09 -15.80 -16.99
N PRO A 251 9.31 -16.23 -15.74
CA PRO A 251 8.21 -16.69 -14.87
C PRO A 251 7.24 -15.58 -14.49
N HIS A 252 7.72 -14.34 -14.32
CA HIS A 252 6.91 -13.21 -13.86
C HIS A 252 6.02 -12.63 -14.97
N VAL A 253 6.49 -12.62 -16.22
CA VAL A 253 5.66 -12.22 -17.38
C VAL A 253 4.48 -13.17 -17.53
N ALA A 254 4.68 -14.48 -17.34
CA ALA A 254 3.58 -15.43 -17.37
C ALA A 254 2.55 -15.18 -16.24
N THR A 255 3.02 -14.79 -15.04
CA THR A 255 2.15 -14.39 -13.92
C THR A 255 1.34 -13.14 -14.25
N LEU A 256 1.96 -12.09 -14.79
CA LEU A 256 1.29 -10.85 -15.19
C LEU A 256 0.28 -11.08 -16.34
N ALA A 257 0.61 -11.90 -17.33
CA ALA A 257 -0.30 -12.24 -18.43
C ALA A 257 -1.53 -13.04 -17.94
N ARG A 258 -1.34 -13.94 -16.95
CA ARG A 258 -2.46 -14.65 -16.31
C ARG A 258 -3.37 -13.69 -15.54
N TRP A 259 -2.81 -12.75 -14.79
CA TRP A 259 -3.59 -11.72 -14.11
C TRP A 259 -4.41 -10.87 -15.07
N GLN A 260 -3.76 -10.41 -16.14
CA GLN A 260 -4.40 -9.61 -17.16
C GLN A 260 -5.63 -10.33 -17.75
N SER A 261 -5.47 -11.61 -18.10
CA SER A 261 -6.51 -12.40 -18.75
C SER A 261 -7.61 -12.89 -17.81
N ARG A 262 -7.27 -13.24 -16.56
CA ARG A 262 -8.23 -13.82 -15.60
C ARG A 262 -8.98 -12.79 -14.77
N ASP A 263 -8.35 -11.66 -14.48
CA ASP A 263 -8.87 -10.68 -13.54
C ASP A 263 -9.10 -9.32 -14.22
N VAL A 264 -8.09 -8.73 -14.86
CA VAL A 264 -8.19 -7.37 -15.43
C VAL A 264 -9.24 -7.29 -16.55
N LYS A 265 -9.09 -8.07 -17.63
CA LYS A 265 -10.00 -8.03 -18.78
C LYS A 265 -11.45 -8.40 -18.42
N PRO A 266 -11.73 -9.48 -17.66
CA PRO A 266 -13.10 -9.81 -17.28
C PRO A 266 -13.76 -8.72 -16.45
N HIS A 267 -12.98 -8.00 -15.63
CA HIS A 267 -13.49 -6.92 -14.80
C HIS A 267 -13.81 -5.65 -15.60
N ILE A 268 -12.96 -5.27 -16.56
CA ILE A 268 -13.26 -4.21 -17.53
C ILE A 268 -14.58 -4.55 -18.23
N ALA A 269 -14.70 -5.77 -18.78
CA ALA A 269 -15.91 -6.21 -19.47
C ALA A 269 -17.15 -6.18 -18.56
N ARG A 270 -17.00 -6.51 -17.27
CA ARG A 270 -18.08 -6.43 -16.29
C ARG A 270 -18.54 -5.00 -16.05
N ILE A 271 -17.62 -4.06 -15.81
CA ILE A 271 -17.97 -2.64 -15.59
C ILE A 271 -18.59 -2.04 -16.86
N THR A 272 -18.07 -2.36 -18.03
CA THR A 272 -18.61 -1.89 -19.32
C THR A 272 -20.04 -2.35 -19.58
N ARG A 273 -20.47 -3.48 -19.00
CA ARG A 273 -21.85 -3.98 -19.10
C ARG A 273 -22.82 -3.36 -18.08
N LEU A 274 -22.35 -2.55 -17.13
CA LEU A 274 -23.24 -1.86 -16.21
C LEU A 274 -24.05 -0.80 -16.96
N ALA A 275 -25.37 -0.78 -16.75
CA ALA A 275 -26.25 0.20 -17.38
C ALA A 275 -25.95 1.64 -16.93
N ALA A 276 -25.52 1.80 -15.67
CA ALA A 276 -25.15 3.09 -15.08
C ALA A 276 -23.97 2.89 -14.11
N PRO A 277 -22.72 2.81 -14.61
CA PRO A 277 -21.56 2.70 -13.72
C PRO A 277 -21.43 3.98 -12.88
N THR A 278 -21.09 3.82 -11.61
CA THR A 278 -20.75 4.92 -10.72
C THR A 278 -19.48 5.66 -11.20
N ALA A 279 -19.24 6.86 -10.68
CA ALA A 279 -17.99 7.60 -10.95
C ALA A 279 -16.74 6.79 -10.54
N VAL A 280 -16.84 6.03 -9.43
CA VAL A 280 -15.77 5.15 -8.94
C VAL A 280 -15.53 3.99 -9.90
N GLU A 281 -16.58 3.32 -10.37
CA GLU A 281 -16.47 2.24 -11.35
C GLU A 281 -15.92 2.73 -12.68
N THR A 282 -16.32 3.93 -13.11
CA THR A 282 -15.80 4.57 -14.33
C THR A 282 -14.31 4.84 -14.21
N ALA A 283 -13.87 5.45 -13.09
CA ALA A 283 -12.45 5.71 -12.84
C ALA A 283 -11.63 4.42 -12.75
N LEU A 284 -12.16 3.39 -12.08
CA LEU A 284 -11.52 2.07 -12.00
C LEU A 284 -11.40 1.42 -13.38
N ARG A 285 -12.45 1.46 -14.21
CA ARG A 285 -12.39 0.93 -15.58
C ARG A 285 -11.28 1.58 -16.37
N THR A 286 -11.19 2.91 -16.36
CA THR A 286 -10.14 3.65 -17.08
C THR A 286 -8.74 3.24 -16.63
N ARG A 287 -8.52 3.06 -15.32
CA ARG A 287 -7.24 2.55 -14.80
C ARG A 287 -6.94 1.13 -15.25
N LEU A 288 -7.94 0.24 -15.20
CA LEU A 288 -7.79 -1.14 -15.65
C LEU A 288 -7.53 -1.23 -17.16
N GLU A 289 -8.14 -0.38 -17.99
CA GLU A 289 -7.87 -0.29 -19.42
C GLU A 289 -6.44 0.16 -19.72
N ARG A 290 -5.94 1.17 -18.97
CA ARG A 290 -4.53 1.58 -19.04
C ARG A 290 -3.60 0.43 -18.65
N LEU A 291 -3.94 -0.30 -17.58
CA LEU A 291 -3.18 -1.46 -17.12
C LEU A 291 -3.16 -2.57 -18.18
N ASP A 292 -4.31 -2.88 -18.77
CA ASP A 292 -4.42 -3.86 -19.85
C ASP A 292 -3.55 -3.48 -21.06
N GLY A 293 -3.58 -2.21 -21.46
CA GLY A 293 -2.73 -1.69 -22.54
C GLY A 293 -1.24 -1.81 -22.22
N ALA A 294 -0.83 -1.41 -21.01
CA ALA A 294 0.56 -1.47 -20.58
C ALA A 294 1.09 -2.92 -20.50
N LEU A 295 0.32 -3.84 -19.93
CA LEU A 295 0.68 -5.27 -19.86
C LEU A 295 0.73 -5.93 -21.24
N THR A 296 -0.17 -5.55 -22.16
CA THR A 296 -0.14 -6.00 -23.55
C THR A 296 1.14 -5.55 -24.25
N ALA A 297 1.48 -4.27 -24.16
CA ALA A 297 2.67 -3.72 -24.78
C ALA A 297 3.95 -4.36 -24.22
N PHE A 298 4.02 -4.52 -22.90
CA PHE A 298 5.14 -5.19 -22.23
C PHE A 298 5.29 -6.66 -22.65
N THR A 299 4.20 -7.43 -22.67
CA THR A 299 4.22 -8.83 -23.06
C THR A 299 4.63 -9.01 -24.53
N ALA A 300 4.21 -8.10 -25.41
CA ALA A 300 4.58 -8.12 -26.82
C ALA A 300 6.09 -7.94 -27.03
N VAL A 301 6.71 -6.93 -26.39
CA VAL A 301 8.16 -6.70 -26.50
C VAL A 301 8.97 -7.81 -25.82
N TRP A 302 8.47 -8.35 -24.71
CA TRP A 302 9.09 -9.51 -24.06
C TRP A 302 9.11 -10.74 -24.98
N LYS A 303 8.02 -11.01 -25.71
CA LYS A 303 7.96 -12.12 -26.66
C LYS A 303 9.07 -12.02 -27.72
N THR A 304 9.27 -10.83 -28.29
CA THR A 304 10.36 -10.55 -29.23
C THR A 304 11.74 -10.79 -28.62
N ALA A 305 11.97 -10.32 -27.38
CA ALA A 305 13.24 -10.52 -26.68
C ALA A 305 13.48 -12.01 -26.38
N SER A 306 12.49 -12.70 -25.83
CA SER A 306 12.59 -14.10 -25.40
C SER A 306 12.77 -15.10 -26.55
N GLY A 307 12.29 -14.77 -27.75
CA GLY A 307 12.45 -15.59 -28.96
C GLY A 307 13.82 -15.47 -29.63
N ALA A 308 14.62 -14.46 -29.30
CA ALA A 308 15.93 -14.25 -29.89
C ALA A 308 17.03 -14.92 -29.06
N LYS A 309 17.92 -15.68 -29.70
CA LYS A 309 19.12 -16.25 -29.04
C LYS A 309 20.01 -15.17 -28.40
N LYS A 310 20.10 -14.00 -29.06
CA LYS A 310 20.78 -12.80 -28.57
C LYS A 310 19.97 -11.57 -28.97
N PRO A 311 19.12 -11.03 -28.08
CA PRO A 311 18.34 -9.83 -28.36
C PRO A 311 19.25 -8.64 -28.68
N SER A 312 18.84 -7.78 -29.61
CA SER A 312 19.56 -6.54 -29.89
C SER A 312 19.42 -5.57 -28.72
N THR A 313 20.37 -4.63 -28.58
CA THR A 313 20.31 -3.57 -27.57
C THR A 313 18.99 -2.80 -27.61
N ALA A 314 18.48 -2.51 -28.81
CA ALA A 314 17.20 -1.82 -28.98
C ALA A 314 16.02 -2.61 -28.39
N VAL A 315 15.98 -3.94 -28.61
CA VAL A 315 14.94 -4.80 -28.03
C VAL A 315 15.07 -4.85 -26.50
N VAL A 316 16.29 -4.94 -25.96
CA VAL A 316 16.53 -4.93 -24.51
C VAL A 316 16.04 -3.63 -23.87
N GLU A 317 16.38 -2.47 -24.44
CA GLU A 317 15.92 -1.17 -23.92
C GLU A 317 14.40 -1.03 -24.04
N ALA A 318 13.79 -1.52 -25.13
CA ALA A 318 12.34 -1.50 -25.28
C ALA A 318 11.63 -2.36 -24.20
N VAL A 319 12.20 -3.51 -23.81
CA VAL A 319 11.66 -4.30 -22.68
C VAL A 319 11.70 -3.49 -21.39
N ARG A 320 12.80 -2.78 -21.11
CA ARG A 320 12.97 -1.97 -19.89
C ARG A 320 12.02 -0.78 -19.86
N GLU A 321 11.85 -0.10 -20.99
CA GLU A 321 10.90 0.99 -21.13
C GLU A 321 9.47 0.51 -20.86
N LYS A 322 9.04 -0.59 -21.48
CA LYS A 322 7.69 -1.12 -21.25
C LYS A 322 7.50 -1.72 -19.87
N ALA A 323 8.55 -2.29 -19.26
CA ALA A 323 8.53 -2.70 -17.85
C ALA A 323 8.31 -1.49 -16.94
N THR A 324 8.99 -0.37 -17.19
CA THR A 324 8.80 0.89 -16.45
C THR A 324 7.38 1.42 -16.59
N ALA A 325 6.84 1.44 -17.82
CA ALA A 325 5.47 1.88 -18.06
C ALA A 325 4.43 0.97 -17.39
N ALA A 326 4.61 -0.35 -17.45
CA ALA A 326 3.75 -1.31 -16.76
C ALA A 326 3.80 -1.13 -15.24
N MET A 327 5.00 -0.95 -14.67
CA MET A 327 5.19 -0.64 -13.26
C MET A 327 4.41 0.62 -12.86
N ALA A 328 4.59 1.72 -13.60
CA ALA A 328 3.90 2.98 -13.32
C ALA A 328 2.38 2.81 -13.28
N VAL A 329 1.81 2.13 -14.27
CA VAL A 329 0.35 1.93 -14.32
C VAL A 329 -0.13 0.96 -13.24
N ILE A 330 0.64 -0.06 -12.87
CA ILE A 330 0.32 -0.95 -11.73
C ILE A 330 0.29 -0.14 -10.43
N GLY A 331 1.30 0.69 -10.20
CA GLY A 331 1.37 1.56 -9.03
C GLY A 331 0.22 2.54 -8.97
N GLU A 332 -0.07 3.28 -10.05
CA GLU A 332 -1.21 4.20 -10.11
C GLU A 332 -2.54 3.48 -9.86
N THR A 333 -2.73 2.30 -10.48
CA THR A 333 -3.96 1.52 -10.29
C THR A 333 -4.14 1.11 -8.82
N TYR A 334 -3.04 0.81 -8.12
CA TYR A 334 -3.01 0.42 -6.71
C TYR A 334 -3.13 1.59 -5.74
N LEU A 335 -2.29 2.62 -5.91
CA LEU A 335 -2.24 3.81 -5.04
C LEU A 335 -3.56 4.56 -5.06
N GLU A 336 -4.29 4.52 -6.18
CA GLU A 336 -5.62 5.10 -6.30
C GLU A 336 -6.75 4.16 -5.83
N LEU A 337 -6.44 2.96 -5.30
CA LEU A 337 -7.43 2.18 -4.58
C LEU A 337 -7.74 2.88 -3.25
N GLU A 338 -9.03 3.02 -2.94
CA GLU A 338 -9.44 3.65 -1.70
C GLU A 338 -8.95 2.83 -0.50
N GLY A 339 -8.20 3.46 0.39
CA GLY A 339 -7.55 2.84 1.54
C GLY A 339 -6.04 3.07 1.53
N GLU A 340 -5.37 2.62 0.48
CA GLU A 340 -3.92 2.75 0.29
C GLU A 340 -3.51 4.21 0.10
N GLY A 341 -4.14 4.92 -0.85
CA GLY A 341 -3.84 6.34 -1.08
C GLY A 341 -4.08 7.22 0.16
N ASP A 342 -5.03 6.83 1.01
CA ASP A 342 -5.25 7.49 2.29
C ASP A 342 -4.17 7.15 3.32
N ALA A 343 -3.79 5.88 3.44
CA ALA A 343 -2.73 5.45 4.35
C ALA A 343 -1.38 6.09 3.97
N PHE A 344 -1.05 6.17 2.68
CA PHE A 344 0.13 6.87 2.18
C PHE A 344 0.09 8.37 2.45
N ARG A 345 -1.05 9.05 2.25
CA ARG A 345 -1.14 10.47 2.60
C ARG A 345 -0.87 10.68 4.10
N VAL A 346 -1.49 9.87 4.96
CA VAL A 346 -1.28 9.96 6.41
C VAL A 346 0.16 9.62 6.80
N GLU A 347 0.79 8.65 6.12
CA GLU A 347 2.21 8.35 6.26
C GLU A 347 3.08 9.57 5.94
N GLU A 348 2.83 10.25 4.82
CA GLU A 348 3.56 11.46 4.44
C GLU A 348 3.34 12.61 5.42
N ASP A 349 2.11 12.83 5.91
CA ASP A 349 1.81 13.83 6.94
C ASP A 349 2.64 13.58 8.23
N VAL A 350 2.80 12.31 8.61
CA VAL A 350 3.60 11.88 9.77
C VAL A 350 5.10 12.04 9.52
N LYS A 351 5.60 11.70 8.33
CA LYS A 351 7.01 11.90 7.94
C LYS A 351 7.36 13.38 7.97
N ASP A 352 6.55 14.22 7.33
CA ASP A 352 6.71 15.67 7.32
C ASP A 352 6.72 16.25 8.74
N ALA A 353 5.83 15.78 9.62
CA ALA A 353 5.78 16.22 11.01
C ALA A 353 7.04 15.81 11.80
N PHE A 354 7.58 14.62 11.54
CA PHE A 354 8.81 14.14 12.14
C PHE A 354 10.04 14.91 11.63
N ASP A 355 10.15 15.13 10.32
CA ASP A 355 11.24 15.87 9.69
C ASP A 355 11.29 17.33 10.14
N ARG A 356 10.13 17.98 10.33
CA ARG A 356 10.04 19.32 10.92
C ARG A 356 10.60 19.38 12.35
N LYS A 357 10.48 18.31 13.14
CA LYS A 357 11.09 18.27 14.48
C LYS A 357 12.59 18.07 14.44
N LEU A 358 13.11 17.39 13.42
CA LEU A 358 14.55 17.23 13.21
C LEU A 358 15.22 18.53 12.73
N ASN A 359 14.44 19.42 12.09
CA ASN A 359 14.92 20.67 11.49
C ASN A 359 14.02 21.86 11.94
N PRO A 360 14.10 22.27 13.23
CA PRO A 360 13.18 23.24 13.84
C PRO A 360 13.32 24.67 13.32
#